data_AF-A0A1A8G0H9-F1
#
_entry.id   AF-A0A1A8G0H9-F1
#
_cell.length_a   1.000
_cell.length_b   1.000
_cell.length_c   1.000
_cell.angle_alpha   90.00
_cell.angle_beta   90.00
_cell.angle_gamma   90.00
#
_symmetry.space_group_name_H-M   'P 1'
#
loop_
_entity.id
_entity.type
_entity.pdbx_description
1 polymer ?
#
loop_
_entity_poly.entity_id
_entity_poly.type
_entity_poly.pdbx_seq_one_letter_code
_entity_poly.pdbx_strand_id
1 'polypeptide(L)'
;FRCIVYPLQPKLTLLVAKVATVTIWVLAVAIMCPAAVALTVEEVPFHCMVYNDDFNHTLPLYSCYENFANPQMRKVYTAVLFAHIYLVPLIVITLMYVSIGVKLCSS
;
A
#
# COMPACT_ATOMS: atom_id res chain seq x y z
N PHE A 1 9.46 -17.44 -12.28
CA PHE A 1 9.28 -17.17 -13.73
C PHE A 1 10.57 -17.36 -14.51
N ARG A 2 11.56 -16.45 -14.45
CA ARG A 2 12.82 -16.54 -15.23
C ARG A 2 13.51 -17.90 -15.17
N CYS A 3 13.70 -18.48 -13.98
CA CYS A 3 14.39 -19.77 -13.84
C CYS A 3 13.70 -20.96 -14.54
N ILE A 4 12.38 -20.89 -14.76
CA ILE A 4 11.58 -21.99 -15.37
C ILE A 4 11.31 -21.68 -16.84
N VAL A 5 10.85 -20.45 -17.13
CA VAL A 5 10.44 -20.04 -18.48
C VAL A 5 11.64 -19.66 -19.35
N TYR A 6 12.73 -19.13 -18.77
CA TYR A 6 13.92 -18.68 -19.48
C TYR A 6 15.22 -19.18 -18.83
N PRO A 7 15.49 -20.51 -18.83
CA PRO A 7 16.60 -21.12 -18.09
C PRO A 7 18.00 -20.69 -18.56
N LEU A 8 18.13 -20.21 -19.81
CA LEU A 8 19.41 -19.76 -20.39
C LEU A 8 19.77 -18.30 -20.02
N GLN A 9 18.87 -17.56 -19.39
CA GLN A 9 19.17 -16.18 -18.95
C GLN A 9 20.04 -16.16 -17.69
N PRO A 10 20.92 -15.16 -17.53
CA PRO A 10 21.75 -15.04 -16.33
C PRO A 10 20.89 -14.92 -15.08
N LYS A 11 21.29 -15.63 -14.03
CA LYS A 11 20.61 -15.61 -12.73
C LYS A 11 20.71 -14.22 -12.09
N LEU A 12 19.71 -13.86 -11.30
CA LEU A 12 19.71 -12.62 -10.53
C LEU A 12 20.93 -12.63 -9.59
N THR A 13 21.77 -11.60 -9.69
CA THR A 13 22.93 -11.48 -8.80
C THR A 13 22.48 -10.92 -7.44
N LEU A 14 23.29 -11.17 -6.40
CA LEU A 14 23.03 -10.63 -5.06
C LEU A 14 22.95 -9.10 -5.05
N LEU A 15 23.77 -8.44 -5.89
CA LEU A 15 23.74 -6.99 -6.05
C LEU A 15 22.38 -6.51 -6.58
N VAL A 16 21.86 -7.16 -7.62
CA VAL A 16 20.56 -6.79 -8.20
C VAL A 16 19.43 -7.03 -7.19
N ALA A 17 19.49 -8.12 -6.41
CA ALA A 17 18.52 -8.37 -5.35
C ALA A 17 18.55 -7.27 -4.28
N LYS A 18 19.75 -6.88 -3.81
CA LYS A 18 19.91 -5.80 -2.82
C LYS A 18 19.38 -4.47 -3.34
N VAL A 19 19.73 -4.10 -4.58
CA VAL A 19 19.24 -2.87 -5.22
C VAL A 19 17.72 -2.90 -5.34
N ALA A 20 17.14 -4.01 -5.80
CA ALA A 20 15.69 -4.17 -5.92
C ALA A 20 14.99 -3.98 -4.56
N THR A 21 15.49 -4.60 -3.49
CA THR A 21 14.94 -4.43 -2.14
C THR A 21 14.98 -2.97 -1.68
N VAL A 22 16.12 -2.28 -1.85
CA VAL A 22 16.23 -0.85 -1.48
C VAL A 22 15.26 0.00 -2.30
N THR A 23 15.13 -0.26 -3.60
CA THR A 23 14.18 0.48 -4.46
C THR A 23 12.72 0.27 -4.04
N ILE A 24 12.34 -0.95 -3.63
CA ILE A 24 10.99 -1.24 -3.13
C ILE A 24 10.70 -0.44 -1.87
N TRP A 25 11.65 -0.38 -0.92
CA TRP A 25 11.50 0.42 0.30
C TRP A 25 11.32 1.90 0.01
N VAL A 26 12.19 2.46 -0.84
CA VAL A 26 12.12 3.88 -1.22
C VAL A 26 10.78 4.19 -1.89
N LEU A 27 10.34 3.33 -2.83
CA LEU A 27 9.08 3.50 -3.53
C LEU A 27 7.88 3.39 -2.59
N ALA A 28 7.89 2.44 -1.63
CA ALA A 28 6.83 2.29 -0.66
C ALA A 28 6.65 3.54 0.21
N VAL A 29 7.75 4.10 0.72
CA VAL A 29 7.72 5.35 1.49
C VAL A 29 7.21 6.51 0.65
N ALA A 30 7.68 6.64 -0.60
CA ALA A 30 7.24 7.69 -1.50
C ALA A 30 5.73 7.62 -1.80
N ILE A 31 5.19 6.41 -2.02
CA ILE A 31 3.76 6.20 -2.30
C ILE A 31 2.88 6.50 -1.09
N MET A 32 3.33 6.19 0.14
CA MET A 32 2.54 6.43 1.36
C MET A 32 2.64 7.88 1.89
N CYS A 33 3.66 8.64 1.50
CA CYS A 33 3.88 10.01 1.98
C CYS A 33 2.66 10.95 1.85
N PRO A 34 1.88 10.96 0.74
CA PRO A 34 0.72 11.84 0.61
C PRO A 34 -0.39 11.55 1.64
N ALA A 35 -0.61 10.28 2.00
CA ALA A 35 -1.56 9.93 3.06
C ALA A 35 -1.09 10.46 4.43
N ALA A 36 0.21 10.38 4.71
CA ALA A 36 0.77 10.91 5.96
C ALA A 36 0.59 12.43 6.09
N VAL A 37 0.71 13.18 4.97
CA VAL A 37 0.49 14.64 4.96
C VAL A 37 -0.99 14.98 5.04
N ALA A 38 -1.87 14.17 4.45
CA ALA A 38 -3.32 14.37 4.51
C ALA A 38 -3.96 13.89 5.82
N LEU A 39 -3.20 13.18 6.67
CA LEU A 39 -3.71 12.68 7.95
C LEU A 39 -3.90 13.84 8.92
N THR A 40 -5.14 14.03 9.37
CA THR A 40 -5.51 15.07 10.32
C THR A 40 -6.19 14.46 11.52
N VAL A 41 -5.89 15.02 12.70
CA VAL A 41 -6.57 14.70 13.94
C VAL A 41 -7.37 15.93 14.33
N GLU A 42 -8.68 15.76 14.45
CA GLU A 42 -9.59 16.82 14.87
C GLU A 42 -10.43 16.35 16.06
N GLU A 43 -10.72 17.28 16.97
CA GLU A 43 -11.68 17.05 18.05
C GLU A 43 -13.09 16.97 17.47
N VAL A 44 -13.83 15.92 17.81
CA VAL A 44 -15.20 15.72 17.35
C VAL A 44 -16.12 16.59 18.22
N PRO A 45 -16.78 17.60 17.64
CA PRO A 45 -17.61 18.50 18.42
C PRO A 45 -18.82 17.73 18.98
N PHE A 46 -19.24 18.11 20.20
CA PHE A 46 -20.41 17.55 20.89
C PHE A 46 -20.31 16.06 21.27
N HIS A 47 -19.13 15.46 21.19
CA HIS A 47 -18.88 14.08 21.61
C HIS A 47 -17.77 14.03 22.66
N CYS A 48 -18.09 13.47 23.82
CA CYS A 48 -17.13 13.27 24.91
C CYS A 48 -17.11 11.80 25.32
N MET A 49 -15.92 11.30 25.64
CA MET A 49 -15.77 10.00 26.31
C MET A 49 -15.97 10.20 27.81
N VAL A 50 -16.77 9.36 28.45
CA VAL A 50 -16.93 9.33 29.91
C VAL A 50 -15.92 8.34 30.48
N TYR A 51 -15.07 8.80 31.40
CA TYR A 51 -14.08 7.94 32.04
C TYR A 51 -14.69 7.26 33.27
N ASN A 52 -14.72 5.92 33.26
CA ASN A 52 -15.13 5.11 34.42
C ASN A 52 -16.55 5.42 34.95
N ASP A 53 -17.53 5.65 34.05
CA ASP A 53 -18.91 6.05 34.36
C ASP A 53 -19.06 7.30 35.25
N ASP A 54 -17.98 8.06 35.45
CA ASP A 54 -18.00 9.31 36.19
C ASP A 54 -18.30 10.47 35.23
N PHE A 55 -19.54 10.94 35.25
CA PHE A 55 -20.01 12.07 34.43
C PHE A 55 -19.28 13.38 34.73
N ASN A 56 -18.52 13.47 35.84
CA ASN A 56 -17.68 14.63 36.14
C ASN A 56 -16.33 14.59 35.40
N HIS A 57 -15.93 13.42 34.88
CA HIS A 57 -14.65 13.22 34.20
C HIS A 57 -14.89 12.87 32.72
N THR A 58 -15.18 13.92 31.93
CA THR A 58 -15.35 13.80 30.47
C THR A 58 -14.08 14.22 29.74
N LEU A 59 -13.70 13.42 28.74
CA LEU A 59 -12.53 13.65 27.89
C LEU A 59 -13.00 13.96 26.46
N PRO A 60 -12.36 14.94 25.77
CA PRO A 60 -12.71 15.25 24.39
C PRO A 60 -12.41 14.06 23.46
N LEU A 61 -13.31 13.79 22.52
CA LEU A 61 -13.15 12.74 21.54
C LEU A 61 -12.32 13.25 20.36
N TYR A 62 -11.17 12.64 20.08
CA TYR A 62 -10.37 12.93 18.88
C TYR A 62 -10.63 11.89 17.79
N SER A 63 -10.81 12.34 16.55
CA SER A 63 -10.94 11.50 15.37
C SER A 63 -9.75 11.70 14.43
N CYS A 64 -9.17 10.61 13.96
CA CYS A 64 -8.10 10.61 12.96
C CYS A 64 -8.68 10.24 11.60
N TYR A 65 -8.53 11.11 10.61
CA TYR A 65 -9.04 10.88 9.26
C TYR A 65 -8.16 11.58 8.20
N GLU A 66 -8.34 11.20 6.94
CA GLU A 66 -7.63 11.84 5.82
C GLU A 66 -8.40 13.08 5.32
N ASN A 67 -7.91 14.27 5.66
CA ASN A 67 -8.47 15.55 5.23
C ASN A 67 -7.73 16.10 4.02
N PHE A 68 -8.11 15.63 2.83
CA PHE A 68 -7.63 16.21 1.58
C PHE A 68 -8.33 17.54 1.31
N ALA A 69 -7.55 18.61 1.14
CA ALA A 69 -8.06 19.96 0.84
C ALA A 69 -8.98 20.03 -0.39
N ASN A 70 -8.87 19.08 -1.33
CA ASN A 70 -9.79 18.92 -2.45
C ASN A 70 -10.38 17.50 -2.46
N PRO A 71 -11.71 17.33 -2.40
CA PRO A 71 -12.35 16.02 -2.36
C PRO A 71 -12.13 15.18 -3.63
N GLN A 72 -11.80 15.79 -4.77
CA GLN A 72 -11.42 15.07 -6.00
C GLN A 72 -10.03 14.44 -5.88
N MET A 73 -9.12 15.07 -5.14
CA MET A 73 -7.75 14.55 -4.93
C MET A 73 -7.78 13.22 -4.17
N ARG A 74 -8.70 13.07 -3.20
CA ARG A 74 -8.89 11.81 -2.49
C ARG A 74 -9.24 10.67 -3.43
N LYS A 75 -10.21 10.87 -4.34
CA LYS A 75 -10.63 9.84 -5.31
C LYS A 75 -9.48 9.43 -6.24
N VAL A 76 -8.77 10.41 -6.79
CA VAL A 76 -7.64 10.17 -7.70
C VAL A 76 -6.53 9.43 -6.95
N TYR A 77 -6.16 9.88 -5.76
CA TYR A 77 -5.11 9.27 -4.95
C TYR A 77 -5.42 7.82 -4.60
N THR A 78 -6.61 7.54 -4.07
CA THR A 78 -7.02 6.17 -3.72
C THR A 78 -7.10 5.27 -4.95
N ALA A 79 -7.58 5.78 -6.10
CA ALA A 79 -7.62 5.00 -7.33
C ALA A 79 -6.21 4.66 -7.85
N VAL A 80 -5.29 5.63 -7.81
CA VAL A 80 -3.89 5.43 -8.17
C VAL A 80 -3.24 4.41 -7.23
N LEU A 81 -3.47 4.53 -5.92
CA LEU A 81 -2.92 3.63 -4.92
C LEU A 81 -3.45 2.20 -5.08
N PHE A 82 -4.76 2.04 -5.29
CA PHE A 82 -5.37 0.75 -5.60
C PHE A 82 -4.77 0.11 -6.86
N ALA A 83 -4.63 0.88 -7.93
CA ALA A 83 -4.05 0.39 -9.17
C ALA A 83 -2.59 -0.08 -8.98
N HIS A 84 -1.77 0.69 -8.28
CA HIS A 84 -0.32 0.42 -8.16
C HIS A 84 0.02 -0.61 -7.08
N ILE A 85 -0.70 -0.63 -5.97
CA ILE A 85 -0.40 -1.55 -4.84
C ILE A 85 -1.11 -2.89 -5.03
N TYR A 86 -2.28 -2.91 -5.69
CA TYR A 86 -3.09 -4.12 -5.82
C TYR A 86 -3.18 -4.62 -7.26
N LEU A 87 -3.76 -3.82 -8.16
CA LEU A 87 -4.15 -4.31 -9.48
C LEU A 87 -2.95 -4.71 -10.36
N VAL A 88 -1.97 -3.82 -10.51
CA VAL A 88 -0.79 -4.06 -11.34
C VAL A 88 0.04 -5.24 -10.81
N PRO A 89 0.40 -5.30 -9.51
CA PRO A 89 1.13 -6.44 -8.96
C PRO A 89 0.37 -7.76 -9.13
N LEU A 90 -0.95 -7.77 -8.91
CA LEU A 90 -1.77 -8.96 -9.06
C LEU A 90 -1.78 -9.47 -10.51
N ILE A 91 -1.97 -8.58 -11.49
CA ILE A 91 -1.92 -8.94 -12.92
C ILE A 91 -0.54 -9.48 -13.29
N VAL A 92 0.54 -8.84 -12.85
CA VAL A 92 1.90 -9.30 -13.16
C VAL A 92 2.18 -10.66 -12.54
N ILE A 93 1.86 -10.86 -11.27
CA ILE A 93 2.07 -12.13 -10.55
C ILE A 93 1.23 -13.24 -11.21
N THR A 94 -0.05 -13.00 -11.48
CA THR A 94 -0.92 -13.99 -12.12
C THR A 94 -0.39 -14.40 -13.49
N LEU A 95 -0.01 -13.46 -14.37
CA LEU A 95 0.58 -13.78 -15.67
C LEU A 95 1.89 -14.58 -15.54
N MET A 96 2.74 -14.20 -14.58
CA MET A 96 3.99 -14.93 -14.32
C MET A 96 3.72 -16.37 -13.89
N TYR A 97 2.77 -16.61 -12.98
CA TYR A 97 2.45 -17.96 -12.50
C TYR A 97 1.69 -18.79 -13.52
N VAL A 98 0.76 -18.21 -14.27
CA VAL A 98 0.08 -18.87 -15.39
C VAL A 98 1.12 -19.35 -16.41
N SER A 99 2.08 -18.51 -16.78
CA SER A 99 3.14 -18.89 -17.73
C SER A 99 4.03 -20.02 -17.21
N ILE A 100 4.32 -20.04 -15.91
CA ILE A 100 5.04 -21.15 -15.28
C ILE A 100 4.22 -22.44 -15.38
N GLY A 101 2.93 -22.39 -15.05
CA GLY A 101 2.02 -23.55 -15.15
C GLY A 101 1.94 -24.10 -16.57
N VAL A 102 1.72 -23.22 -17.56
CA VAL A 102 1.72 -23.60 -18.98
C VAL A 102 3.03 -24.29 -19.36
N LYS A 103 4.18 -23.71 -18.99
CA LYS A 103 5.48 -24.27 -19.32
C LYS A 103 5.69 -25.67 -18.73
N LEU A 104 5.21 -25.89 -17.49
CA LEU A 104 5.30 -27.18 -16.80
C LEU A 104 4.32 -28.22 -17.38
N CYS A 105 3.11 -27.82 -17.78
CA CYS A 105 2.15 -28.73 -18.42
C CYS A 105 2.54 -29.09 -19.86
N SER A 106 3.27 -28.20 -20.55
CA SER A 106 3.74 -28.42 -21.92
C SER A 106 5.08 -29.16 -22.02
N SER A 107 5.74 -29.41 -20.88
CA SER A 107 7.01 -30.11 -20.77
C SER A 107 6.81 -31.58 -20.45
#